data_AF-A0A1H4X427-F1
#
_entry.id   AF-A0A1H4X427-F1
#
_cell.length_a   1.000
_cell.length_b   1.000
_cell.length_c   1.000
_cell.angle_alpha   90.00
_cell.angle_beta   90.00
_cell.angle_gamma   90.00
#
_symmetry.space_group_name_H-M   'P 1'
#
loop_
_entity.id
_entity.type
_entity.pdbx_description
1 polymer ?
#
loop_
_entity_poly.entity_id
_entity_poly.type
_entity_poly.pdbx_seq_one_letter_code
_entity_poly.pdbx_strand_id
1 'polypeptide(L)' 'MMKHAKHSIESHRYELVHREDADVIAYRRKFGDGLWQTVSTWMIPRTEYP' A
#
# COMPACT_ATOMS: atom_id res chain seq x y z
N MET A 1 -15.20 -20.64 31.03
CA MET A 1 -15.46 -20.60 29.56
C MET A 1 -14.50 -19.59 28.94
N MET A 2 -13.35 -20.05 28.45
CA MET A 2 -12.35 -19.16 27.87
C MET A 2 -12.78 -18.75 26.47
N LYS A 3 -13.01 -17.45 26.24
CA LYS A 3 -13.27 -16.90 24.91
C LYS A 3 -11.95 -16.94 24.16
N HIS A 4 -11.78 -17.91 23.26
CA HIS A 4 -10.72 -17.84 22.26
C HIS A 4 -11.00 -16.59 21.42
N ALA A 5 -10.29 -15.49 21.70
CA ALA A 5 -10.23 -14.36 20.80
C ALA A 5 -9.56 -14.86 19.52
N LYS A 6 -10.38 -15.23 18.54
CA LYS A 6 -9.93 -15.64 17.23
C LYS A 6 -9.28 -14.40 16.62
N HIS A 7 -7.96 -14.28 16.78
CA HIS A 7 -7.18 -13.22 16.16
C HIS A 7 -7.35 -13.41 14.65
N SER A 8 -8.25 -12.65 14.03
CA SER A 8 -8.38 -12.65 12.58
C SER A 8 -7.08 -12.07 12.06
N ILE A 9 -6.26 -12.90 11.41
CA ILE A 9 -5.10 -12.40 10.68
C ILE A 9 -5.67 -11.50 9.57
N GLU A 10 -5.44 -10.20 9.67
CA GLU A 10 -5.85 -9.27 8.63
C GLU A 10 -4.94 -9.46 7.42
N SER A 11 -5.44 -10.17 6.42
CA SER A 11 -4.74 -10.34 5.16
C SER A 11 -4.78 -9.04 4.37
N HIS A 12 -3.61 -8.56 3.95
CA HIS A 12 -3.45 -7.36 3.14
C HIS A 12 -2.79 -7.71 1.81
N ARG A 13 -3.18 -7.03 0.74
CA ARG A 13 -2.50 -7.06 -0.56
C ARG A 13 -1.82 -5.71 -0.79
N TYR A 14 -0.64 -5.75 -1.38
CA TYR A 14 0.16 -4.58 -1.72
C TYR A 14 0.38 -4.52 -3.23
N GLU A 15 0.44 -3.31 -3.78
CA GLU A 15 0.74 -3.05 -5.17
C GLU A 15 1.65 -1.82 -5.29
N LEU A 16 2.70 -1.92 -6.11
CA LEU A 16 3.62 -0.84 -6.41
C LEU A 16 3.41 -0.40 -7.85
N VAL A 17 3.18 0.89 -8.06
CA VAL A 17 2.88 1.47 -9.38
C VAL A 17 3.80 2.64 -9.63
N HIS A 18 4.36 2.72 -10.83
CA HIS A 18 5.06 3.92 -11.31
C HIS A 18 4.06 4.88 -11.94
N ARG A 19 4.11 6.17 -11.58
CA ARG A 19 3.30 7.22 -12.20
C ARG A 19 4.19 8.35 -12.70
N GLU A 20 3.65 9.23 -13.53
CA GLU A 20 4.38 10.39 -14.05
C GLU A 20 4.43 11.54 -13.04
N ASP A 21 3.38 11.67 -12.22
CA ASP A 21 3.26 12.66 -11.14
C ASP A 21 3.98 12.23 -9.84
N ALA A 22 4.25 10.93 -9.70
CA ALA A 22 5.08 10.36 -8.65
C ALA A 22 5.80 9.12 -9.17
N ASP A 23 7.12 9.05 -9.02
CA ASP A 23 7.90 7.94 -9.57
C ASP A 23 7.48 6.58 -8.99
N VAL A 24 7.04 6.51 -7.72
CA VAL A 24 6.49 5.27 -7.13
C VAL A 24 5.36 5.55 -6.16
N ILE A 25 4.25 4.82 -6.29
CA ILE A 25 3.13 4.80 -5.34
C ILE A 25 2.95 3.37 -4.80
N ALA A 26 2.83 3.24 -3.48
CA ALA A 26 2.42 2.00 -2.82
C ALA A 26 0.95 2.06 -2.43
N TYR A 27 0.18 1.10 -2.93
CA TYR A 27 -1.20 0.87 -2.52
C TYR A 27 -1.29 -0.34 -1.60
N ARG A 28 -2.23 -0.27 -0.66
CA ARG A 28 -2.62 -1.39 0.20
C ARG A 28 -4.14 -1.56 0.12
N ARG A 29 -4.57 -2.81 0.12
CA ARG A 29 -5.98 -3.17 0.25
C ARG A 29 -6.15 -4.27 1.28
N LYS A 30 -7.17 -4.17 2.13
CA LYS A 30 -7.53 -5.27 3.04
C LYS A 30 -8.30 -6.33 2.26
N PHE A 31 -8.05 -7.60 2.56
CA PHE A 31 -8.77 -8.67 1.89
C PHE A 31 -10.27 -8.58 2.21
N GLY A 32 -11.09 -8.53 1.17
CA GLY A 32 -12.56 -8.53 1.27
C GLY A 32 -13.26 -7.16 1.27
N ASP A 33 -12.56 -6.03 1.40
CA ASP A 33 -13.23 -4.70 1.46
C ASP A 33 -13.48 -4.06 0.08
N GLY A 34 -12.69 -4.42 -0.94
CA GLY A 34 -12.79 -3.77 -2.26
C GLY A 34 -11.83 -2.61 -2.47
N LEU A 35 -11.30 -2.02 -1.41
CA LEU A 35 -10.83 -0.65 -1.40
C LEU A 35 -9.31 -0.57 -1.36
N TRP A 36 -8.72 0.09 -2.35
CA TRP A 36 -7.31 0.44 -2.35
C TRP A 36 -7.08 1.77 -1.64
N GLN A 37 -6.05 1.80 -0.79
CA GLN A 37 -5.59 2.98 -0.07
C GLN A 37 -4.14 3.26 -0.44
N THR A 38 -3.79 4.52 -0.66
CA THR A 38 -2.39 4.94 -0.77
C THR A 38 -1.76 4.88 0.61
N VAL A 39 -0.64 4.16 0.75
CA VAL A 39 0.10 4.08 2.02
C VAL A 39 1.40 4.88 1.98
N SER A 40 2.02 4.99 0.80
CA SER A 40 3.23 5.79 0.60
C SER A 40 3.33 6.26 -0.85
N THR A 41 3.97 7.41 -1.02
CA THR A 41 4.28 8.00 -2.33
C THR A 41 5.73 8.49 -2.27
N TRP A 42 6.54 8.13 -3.26
CA TRP A 42 7.91 8.58 -3.40
C TRP A 42 8.11 9.29 -4.73
N MET A 43 8.82 10.41 -4.67
CA MET A 43 9.41 11.05 -5.83
C MET A 43 10.92 10.77 -5.79
N ILE A 44 11.47 10.30 -6.91
CA ILE A 44 12.88 10.13 -7.13
C ILE A 44 13.36 11.42 -7.81
N PRO A 45 14.12 12.30 -7.12
CA PRO A 45 14.60 13.52 -7.73
C PRO A 45 15.38 13.20 -8.99
N ARG A 46 14.92 13.72 -10.12
CA ARG A 46 15.71 13.68 -11.35
C ARG A 46 16.79 14.73 -11.18
N THR A 47 18.05 14.30 -11.09
CA THR A 47 19.17 15.20 -11.29
C THR A 47 19.10 15.65 -12.75
N GLU A 48 18.52 16.83 -12.98
CA GLU A 48 18.77 17.57 -14.21
C GLU A 48 20.27 17.88 -14.19
N TYR A 49 21.05 17.10 -14.94
CA TYR A 49 22.42 17.47 -15.22
C TYR A 49 22.36 18.75 -16.09
N PRO A 50 23.05 19.83 -15.68
CA PRO A 50 23.04 21.09 -16.41
C PRO A 50 23.69 20.98 -17.80
#